data_AF-A0A3R6TQN7-F1
#
_entry.id   AF-A0A3R6TQN7-F1
#
_cell.length_a   1.000
_cell.length_b   1.000
_cell.length_c   1.000
_cell.angle_alpha   90.00
_cell.angle_beta   90.00
_cell.angle_gamma   90.00
#
_symmetry.space_group_name_H-M   'P 1'
#
loop_
_entity.id
_entity.type
_entity.pdbx_description
1 polymer ?
#
loop_
_entity_poly.entity_id
_entity_poly.type
_entity_poly.pdbx_seq_one_letter_code
_entity_poly.pdbx_strand_id
1 'polypeptide(L)'
;MRKKLAVMMAAMAATAMVGGCGAKDAAPTGAETKPAETSVAQETEAAQEETKEADAHEAEYLAEFFDVQIKEDPDSAAFSADLKKVAGDEAPAVEGDMTWFSAVKAAVAAADYEELALSYPEDKIKDRLEQYGVKMDETNEYARYVAAALDTSLITSETAKKVVAEDAFTAEDEISLLMAIANANGDARNYLGMSNDPDIYAKLDQAWNSFILFDDSKLAEIGKEAVQNKVTTGYGLKSAAYSARFLPELTLQYGHSDIKHVHQLMGLLNSENITAKVQLEPKISIYQYLPEWGPIPEATPTYEVKEYEDLALVYAVEYDLELEFDNLEDMNRFDEVIKTYAKKNEGNEEAKGLIYASWWQPLYSSTRTDMPETDYHQIYDCVITNDTYSIHPFTLPEDKDEVVEKLTEISDGLEVVPVERFCNTAFYNYLEGEDYQ
;
A
#
# COMPACT_ATOMS: atom_id res chain seq x y z
N MET A 1 12.53 37.46 1.19
CA MET A 1 13.88 38.02 1.44
C MET A 1 14.84 37.56 0.33
N ARG A 2 15.84 38.34 -0.12
CA ARG A 2 16.77 37.93 -1.20
C ARG A 2 18.16 37.54 -0.67
N LYS A 3 18.34 36.27 -0.28
CA LYS A 3 19.61 35.53 -0.07
C LYS A 3 19.26 34.12 0.46
N LYS A 4 20.00 33.08 0.03
CA LYS A 4 19.64 31.64 0.07
C LYS A 4 18.59 31.21 -0.99
N LEU A 5 18.96 31.33 -2.27
CA LEU A 5 18.34 30.55 -3.35
C LEU A 5 19.45 30.22 -4.35
N ALA A 6 20.21 29.17 -4.04
CA ALA A 6 21.26 28.60 -4.88
C ALA A 6 21.65 27.24 -4.27
N VAL A 7 21.85 26.23 -5.13
CA VAL A 7 22.14 24.81 -4.79
C VAL A 7 20.92 24.01 -4.33
N MET A 8 20.12 23.57 -5.30
CA MET A 8 19.44 22.26 -5.26
C MET A 8 19.85 21.50 -6.53
N MET A 9 20.72 20.50 -6.39
CA MET A 9 21.01 19.55 -7.46
C MET A 9 20.11 18.33 -7.31
N ALA A 10 19.04 18.27 -8.11
CA ALA A 10 18.35 17.02 -8.36
C ALA A 10 19.29 16.10 -9.17
N ALA A 11 19.78 15.03 -8.55
CA ALA A 11 20.78 14.14 -9.14
C ALA A 11 20.17 13.16 -10.14
N MET A 12 19.84 13.62 -11.36
CA MET A 12 19.35 12.74 -12.43
C MET A 12 20.44 11.78 -12.94
N ALA A 13 20.16 10.47 -12.84
CA ALA A 13 21.07 9.41 -13.25
C ALA A 13 20.95 9.08 -14.75
N ALA A 14 21.84 9.63 -15.57
CA ALA A 14 21.98 9.23 -16.97
C ALA A 14 22.61 7.82 -17.07
N THR A 15 21.81 6.80 -17.37
CA THR A 15 22.28 5.40 -17.44
C THR A 15 22.81 5.04 -18.83
N ALA A 16 24.07 4.58 -18.91
CA ALA A 16 24.70 4.07 -20.14
C ALA A 16 25.00 2.55 -20.06
N MET A 17 24.79 1.81 -21.16
CA MET A 17 24.86 0.33 -21.20
C MET A 17 26.30 -0.23 -21.42
N VAL A 18 26.76 -1.14 -20.54
CA VAL A 18 27.82 -2.18 -20.74
C VAL A 18 27.59 -3.34 -19.74
N GLY A 19 27.80 -4.64 -20.01
CA GLY A 19 28.08 -5.28 -21.31
C GLY A 19 28.30 -6.81 -21.37
N GLY A 20 28.68 -7.55 -20.31
CA GLY A 20 28.73 -9.04 -20.39
C GLY A 20 29.63 -9.88 -19.45
N CYS A 21 29.21 -11.14 -19.26
CA CYS A 21 29.94 -12.39 -18.88
C CYS A 21 30.72 -12.46 -17.54
N GLY A 22 30.70 -13.56 -16.75
CA GLY A 22 29.94 -14.82 -16.80
C GLY A 22 30.67 -16.00 -16.09
N ALA A 23 29.93 -17.01 -15.60
CA ALA A 23 30.41 -18.33 -15.08
C ALA A 23 31.18 -18.33 -13.71
N LYS A 24 31.17 -19.36 -12.84
CA LYS A 24 30.51 -20.69 -12.85
C LYS A 24 30.47 -21.38 -11.45
N ASP A 25 29.46 -22.24 -11.27
CA ASP A 25 29.24 -23.38 -10.36
C ASP A 25 30.33 -23.85 -9.35
N ALA A 26 29.88 -24.12 -8.10
CA ALA A 26 30.25 -25.32 -7.34
C ALA A 26 29.21 -25.65 -6.24
N ALA A 27 28.83 -26.92 -6.09
CA ALA A 27 27.92 -27.43 -5.07
C ALA A 27 28.45 -28.81 -4.54
N PRO A 28 27.77 -29.51 -3.59
CA PRO A 28 28.01 -29.34 -2.16
C PRO A 28 28.48 -30.64 -1.48
N THR A 29 28.79 -30.59 -0.18
CA THR A 29 29.01 -31.78 0.67
C THR A 29 28.08 -31.74 1.88
N GLY A 30 27.24 -32.77 2.04
CA GLY A 30 26.23 -32.83 3.08
C GLY A 30 26.74 -33.30 4.45
N ALA A 31 25.89 -33.10 5.46
CA ALA A 31 25.98 -33.72 6.78
C ALA A 31 24.59 -34.24 7.16
N GLU A 32 24.52 -35.46 7.69
CA GLU A 32 23.26 -36.08 8.14
C GLU A 32 22.82 -35.48 9.48
N THR A 33 21.59 -34.95 9.54
CA THR A 33 20.93 -34.57 10.79
C THR A 33 19.94 -35.65 11.23
N LYS A 34 19.98 -36.00 12.52
CA LYS A 34 18.90 -36.77 13.17
C LYS A 34 17.67 -35.87 13.35
N PRO A 35 16.45 -36.41 13.28
CA PRO A 35 15.23 -35.63 13.49
C PRO A 35 15.14 -35.14 14.93
N ALA A 36 14.70 -33.89 15.10
CA ALA A 36 14.37 -33.31 16.39
C ALA A 36 12.87 -33.51 16.67
N GLU A 37 12.53 -34.16 17.79
CA GLU A 37 11.14 -34.27 18.25
C GLU A 37 10.65 -32.98 18.98
N THR A 38 11.36 -31.87 18.82
CA THR A 38 11.11 -30.60 19.50
C THR A 38 10.44 -29.52 18.63
N SER A 39 10.40 -29.68 17.30
CA SER A 39 9.91 -28.60 16.41
C SER A 39 8.39 -28.42 16.50
N VAL A 40 7.63 -29.52 16.40
CA VAL A 40 6.17 -29.48 16.15
C VAL A 40 5.40 -28.64 17.18
N ALA A 41 5.74 -28.72 18.47
CA ALA A 41 5.06 -27.93 19.49
C ALA A 41 5.32 -26.42 19.34
N GLN A 42 6.57 -26.03 19.07
CA GLN A 42 6.94 -24.62 18.87
C GLN A 42 6.42 -24.09 17.53
N GLU A 43 6.42 -24.92 16.48
CA GLU A 43 5.81 -24.60 15.18
C GLU A 43 4.29 -24.42 15.30
N THR A 44 3.62 -25.17 16.19
CA THR A 44 2.16 -25.00 16.43
C THR A 44 1.85 -23.77 17.28
N GLU A 45 2.68 -23.45 18.28
CA GLU A 45 2.51 -22.24 19.10
C GLU A 45 2.78 -20.97 18.26
N ALA A 46 3.85 -20.93 17.47
CA ALA A 46 4.16 -19.81 16.58
C ALA A 46 3.06 -19.57 15.53
N ALA A 47 2.58 -20.62 14.85
CA ALA A 47 1.49 -20.49 13.88
C ALA A 47 0.17 -20.00 14.53
N GLN A 48 -0.06 -20.30 15.82
CA GLN A 48 -1.22 -19.79 16.58
C GLN A 48 -1.04 -18.34 17.04
N GLU A 49 0.19 -17.86 17.15
CA GLU A 49 0.52 -16.46 17.47
C GLU A 49 0.41 -15.61 16.19
N GLU A 50 1.02 -16.06 15.08
CA GLU A 50 0.88 -15.46 13.73
C GLU A 50 -0.59 -15.32 13.29
N THR A 51 -1.42 -16.36 13.51
CA THR A 51 -2.86 -16.30 13.15
C THR A 51 -3.59 -15.21 13.95
N LYS A 52 -3.27 -15.04 15.24
CA LYS A 52 -3.92 -14.03 16.09
C LYS A 52 -3.49 -12.61 15.79
N GLU A 53 -2.23 -12.41 15.40
CA GLU A 53 -1.75 -11.11 14.94
C GLU A 53 -2.38 -10.75 13.59
N ALA A 54 -2.56 -11.72 12.68
CA ALA A 54 -3.33 -11.50 11.45
C ALA A 54 -4.80 -11.12 11.73
N ASP A 55 -5.50 -11.86 12.60
CA ASP A 55 -6.89 -11.58 12.99
C ASP A 55 -7.03 -10.18 13.65
N ALA A 56 -6.04 -9.76 14.45
CA ALA A 56 -5.99 -8.44 15.06
C ALA A 56 -5.84 -7.31 14.01
N HIS A 57 -4.91 -7.46 13.07
CA HIS A 57 -4.72 -6.50 11.96
C HIS A 57 -5.90 -6.49 10.96
N GLU A 58 -6.74 -7.52 10.93
CA GLU A 58 -8.01 -7.52 10.20
C GLU A 58 -9.10 -6.75 10.96
N ALA A 59 -9.22 -6.93 12.28
CA ALA A 59 -10.15 -6.16 13.11
C ALA A 59 -9.82 -4.65 13.10
N GLU A 60 -8.53 -4.30 13.21
CA GLU A 60 -8.07 -2.91 13.10
C GLU A 60 -8.34 -2.31 11.72
N TYR A 61 -8.20 -3.11 10.65
CA TYR A 61 -8.50 -2.67 9.29
C TYR A 61 -9.99 -2.39 9.07
N LEU A 62 -10.86 -3.27 9.59
CA LEU A 62 -12.31 -3.09 9.59
C LEU A 62 -12.72 -1.83 10.37
N ALA A 63 -12.03 -1.52 11.47
CA ALA A 63 -12.23 -0.29 12.24
C ALA A 63 -11.84 0.97 11.44
N GLU A 64 -10.63 0.99 10.90
CA GLU A 64 -10.05 2.16 10.21
C GLU A 64 -10.77 2.50 8.90
N PHE A 65 -11.02 1.49 8.04
CA PHE A 65 -11.51 1.72 6.68
C PHE A 65 -13.03 1.59 6.53
N PHE A 66 -13.72 0.95 7.48
CA PHE A 66 -15.16 0.71 7.39
C PHE A 66 -15.95 1.15 8.64
N ASP A 67 -15.34 1.75 9.69
CA ASP A 67 -16.03 2.07 10.97
C ASP A 67 -16.69 0.84 11.64
N VAL A 68 -16.20 -0.37 11.35
CA VAL A 68 -16.74 -1.62 11.89
C VAL A 68 -16.14 -1.88 13.28
N GLN A 69 -16.98 -2.28 14.23
CA GLN A 69 -16.59 -2.53 15.63
C GLN A 69 -17.27 -3.81 16.12
N ILE A 70 -16.57 -4.93 15.95
CA ILE A 70 -17.10 -6.28 16.19
C ILE A 70 -17.39 -6.51 17.68
N LYS A 71 -18.50 -7.20 17.96
CA LYS A 71 -18.90 -7.57 19.33
C LYS A 71 -18.33 -8.94 19.71
N GLU A 72 -18.10 -9.15 21.00
CA GLU A 72 -17.69 -10.47 21.55
C GLU A 72 -18.68 -11.59 21.19
N ASP A 73 -19.98 -11.30 21.25
CA ASP A 73 -21.08 -12.16 20.78
C ASP A 73 -21.81 -11.49 19.60
N PRO A 74 -21.58 -11.92 18.34
CA PRO A 74 -22.30 -11.41 17.17
C PRO A 74 -23.80 -11.73 17.18
N ASP A 75 -24.61 -10.80 16.69
CA ASP A 75 -26.05 -10.97 16.50
C ASP A 75 -26.48 -10.58 15.08
N SER A 76 -27.60 -11.12 14.59
CA SER A 76 -28.04 -10.90 13.20
C SER A 76 -28.21 -9.43 12.84
N ALA A 77 -28.57 -8.57 13.78
CA ALA A 77 -28.75 -7.13 13.55
C ALA A 77 -27.42 -6.36 13.58
N ALA A 78 -26.44 -6.81 14.37
CA ALA A 78 -25.06 -6.30 14.37
C ALA A 78 -24.39 -6.57 13.02
N PHE A 79 -24.29 -7.85 12.63
CA PHE A 79 -23.65 -8.23 11.37
C PHE A 79 -24.37 -7.63 10.16
N SER A 80 -25.70 -7.50 10.19
CA SER A 80 -26.44 -6.77 9.12
C SER A 80 -26.11 -5.28 9.03
N ALA A 81 -25.64 -4.65 10.11
CA ALA A 81 -25.20 -3.26 10.10
C ALA A 81 -23.75 -3.16 9.61
N ASP A 82 -22.88 -4.08 10.02
CA ASP A 82 -21.48 -4.09 9.59
C ASP A 82 -21.30 -4.57 8.13
N LEU A 83 -22.15 -5.50 7.65
CA LEU A 83 -22.30 -5.80 6.21
C LEU A 83 -22.59 -4.55 5.37
N LYS A 84 -23.39 -3.60 5.88
CA LYS A 84 -23.72 -2.36 5.15
C LYS A 84 -22.58 -1.35 5.12
N LYS A 85 -21.73 -1.37 6.14
CA LYS A 85 -20.51 -0.56 6.15
C LYS A 85 -19.50 -1.09 5.13
N VAL A 86 -19.39 -2.41 5.00
CA VAL A 86 -18.42 -3.08 4.11
C VAL A 86 -18.90 -3.15 2.65
N ALA A 87 -20.16 -3.50 2.41
CA ALA A 87 -20.73 -3.73 1.07
C ALA A 87 -21.82 -2.72 0.65
N GLY A 88 -22.01 -1.64 1.43
CA GLY A 88 -22.96 -0.57 1.12
C GLY A 88 -24.40 -0.81 1.55
N ASP A 89 -25.24 0.23 1.42
CA ASP A 89 -26.62 0.27 1.92
C ASP A 89 -27.56 -0.82 1.38
N GLU A 90 -27.25 -1.35 0.18
CA GLU A 90 -28.02 -2.41 -0.50
C GLU A 90 -27.69 -3.82 0.03
N ALA A 91 -26.66 -3.96 0.87
CA ALA A 91 -26.28 -5.25 1.46
C ALA A 91 -27.45 -5.92 2.21
N PRO A 92 -27.64 -7.25 2.05
CA PRO A 92 -28.80 -7.96 2.57
C PRO A 92 -28.75 -8.07 4.09
N ALA A 93 -29.90 -7.87 4.73
CA ALA A 93 -30.05 -8.14 6.16
C ALA A 93 -30.15 -9.66 6.42
N VAL A 94 -29.52 -10.11 7.50
CA VAL A 94 -29.67 -11.47 8.02
C VAL A 94 -31.03 -11.61 8.70
N GLU A 95 -31.92 -12.40 8.09
CA GLU A 95 -33.20 -12.76 8.66
C GLU A 95 -33.08 -13.97 9.61
N GLY A 96 -33.67 -13.86 10.80
CA GLY A 96 -33.69 -14.95 11.78
C GLY A 96 -32.48 -14.98 12.71
N ASP A 97 -32.16 -16.16 13.23
CA ASP A 97 -31.07 -16.36 14.19
C ASP A 97 -29.69 -16.26 13.51
N MET A 98 -28.70 -15.78 14.27
CA MET A 98 -27.32 -15.75 13.80
C MET A 98 -26.78 -17.18 13.76
N THR A 99 -26.43 -17.64 12.57
CA THR A 99 -25.84 -18.96 12.32
C THR A 99 -24.84 -18.83 11.19
N TRP A 100 -23.89 -19.76 11.13
CA TRP A 100 -23.00 -19.88 9.98
C TRP A 100 -23.73 -19.94 8.62
N PHE A 101 -24.87 -20.63 8.54
CA PHE A 101 -25.65 -20.74 7.31
C PHE A 101 -26.27 -19.40 6.89
N SER A 102 -26.84 -18.66 7.84
CA SER A 102 -27.43 -17.34 7.58
C SER A 102 -26.35 -16.29 7.28
N ALA A 103 -25.19 -16.35 7.96
CA ALA A 103 -24.03 -15.51 7.69
C ALA A 103 -23.42 -15.75 6.29
N VAL A 104 -23.13 -17.01 5.91
CA VAL A 104 -22.57 -17.35 4.57
C VAL A 104 -23.52 -16.97 3.45
N LYS A 105 -24.84 -17.17 3.63
CA LYS A 105 -25.84 -16.74 2.64
C LYS A 105 -25.80 -15.22 2.42
N ALA A 106 -25.75 -14.44 3.50
CA ALA A 106 -25.69 -12.98 3.41
C ALA A 106 -24.36 -12.51 2.80
N ALA A 107 -23.23 -13.13 3.18
CA ALA A 107 -21.92 -12.82 2.60
C ALA A 107 -21.84 -13.11 1.10
N VAL A 108 -22.40 -14.23 0.63
CA VAL A 108 -22.47 -14.55 -0.81
C VAL A 108 -23.24 -13.50 -1.60
N ALA A 109 -24.31 -12.93 -1.02
CA ALA A 109 -25.08 -11.87 -1.66
C ALA A 109 -24.43 -10.48 -1.52
N ALA A 110 -23.76 -10.19 -0.40
CA ALA A 110 -22.98 -8.96 -0.20
C ALA A 110 -21.68 -8.88 -1.04
N ALA A 111 -21.21 -10.03 -1.54
CA ALA A 111 -20.08 -10.17 -2.45
C ALA A 111 -20.49 -10.38 -3.93
N ASP A 112 -21.70 -9.96 -4.32
CA ASP A 112 -22.26 -10.07 -5.68
C ASP A 112 -22.23 -11.49 -6.30
N TYR A 113 -22.32 -12.53 -5.46
CA TYR A 113 -22.31 -13.94 -5.89
C TYR A 113 -23.67 -14.65 -5.74
N GLU A 114 -24.77 -13.93 -5.48
CA GLU A 114 -26.11 -14.57 -5.33
C GLU A 114 -26.57 -15.24 -6.64
N GLU A 115 -26.52 -14.57 -7.79
CA GLU A 115 -26.87 -15.18 -9.09
C GLU A 115 -25.98 -16.39 -9.41
N LEU A 116 -24.69 -16.34 -9.01
CA LEU A 116 -23.79 -17.48 -9.15
C LEU A 116 -24.31 -18.66 -8.33
N ALA A 117 -24.61 -18.48 -7.04
CA ALA A 117 -25.17 -19.53 -6.18
C ALA A 117 -26.52 -20.05 -6.69
N LEU A 118 -27.41 -19.16 -7.13
CA LEU A 118 -28.73 -19.52 -7.68
C LEU A 118 -28.63 -20.30 -9.00
N SER A 119 -27.51 -20.18 -9.74
CA SER A 119 -27.27 -20.95 -10.97
C SER A 119 -26.89 -22.43 -10.76
N TYR A 120 -26.63 -22.87 -9.52
CA TYR A 120 -26.11 -24.22 -9.25
C TYR A 120 -27.26 -25.24 -9.13
N PRO A 121 -27.37 -26.24 -10.03
CA PRO A 121 -28.29 -27.37 -9.85
C PRO A 121 -27.77 -28.35 -8.79
N GLU A 122 -28.66 -29.19 -8.23
CA GLU A 122 -28.36 -30.17 -7.16
C GLU A 122 -27.12 -31.04 -7.46
N ASP A 123 -27.02 -31.61 -8.67
CA ASP A 123 -25.84 -32.40 -9.09
C ASP A 123 -24.54 -31.60 -9.00
N LYS A 124 -24.55 -30.31 -9.38
CA LYS A 124 -23.38 -29.44 -9.27
C LYS A 124 -23.08 -29.15 -7.79
N ILE A 125 -24.08 -28.79 -6.99
CA ILE A 125 -23.92 -28.50 -5.56
C ILE A 125 -23.21 -29.67 -4.88
N LYS A 126 -23.68 -30.90 -5.14
CA LYS A 126 -23.07 -32.14 -4.67
C LYS A 126 -21.61 -32.28 -5.10
N ASP A 127 -21.33 -32.21 -6.41
CA ASP A 127 -19.98 -32.36 -6.96
C ASP A 127 -18.99 -31.34 -6.37
N ARG A 128 -19.42 -30.08 -6.15
CA ARG A 128 -18.58 -29.05 -5.52
C ARG A 128 -18.31 -29.36 -4.05
N LEU A 129 -19.35 -29.64 -3.26
CA LEU A 129 -19.20 -29.97 -1.84
C LEU A 129 -18.30 -31.20 -1.62
N GLU A 130 -18.47 -32.25 -2.44
CA GLU A 130 -17.61 -33.43 -2.42
C GLU A 130 -16.14 -33.08 -2.77
N GLN A 131 -15.89 -32.19 -3.74
CA GLN A 131 -14.53 -31.75 -4.09
C GLN A 131 -13.81 -31.06 -2.92
N TYR A 132 -14.51 -30.25 -2.11
CA TYR A 132 -13.94 -29.60 -0.92
C TYR A 132 -14.01 -30.46 0.35
N GLY A 133 -14.49 -31.71 0.24
CA GLY A 133 -14.59 -32.64 1.37
C GLY A 133 -15.69 -32.30 2.38
N VAL A 134 -16.65 -31.45 2.00
CA VAL A 134 -17.76 -30.99 2.84
C VAL A 134 -18.96 -31.93 2.70
N LYS A 135 -19.52 -32.38 3.83
CA LYS A 135 -20.60 -33.38 3.86
C LYS A 135 -21.94 -32.76 4.23
N MET A 136 -22.57 -32.13 3.25
CA MET A 136 -23.87 -31.47 3.37
C MET A 136 -24.85 -32.08 2.35
N ASP A 137 -26.12 -32.18 2.74
CA ASP A 137 -27.20 -32.64 1.85
C ASP A 137 -27.41 -31.61 0.73
N GLU A 138 -27.32 -32.02 -0.53
CA GLU A 138 -27.46 -31.15 -1.70
C GLU A 138 -28.85 -30.48 -1.80
N THR A 139 -29.86 -31.01 -1.10
CA THR A 139 -31.23 -30.47 -1.03
C THR A 139 -31.45 -29.46 0.10
N ASN A 140 -30.47 -29.26 0.99
CA ASN A 140 -30.51 -28.21 2.01
C ASN A 140 -30.51 -26.82 1.35
N GLU A 141 -31.38 -25.92 1.81
CA GLU A 141 -31.58 -24.59 1.20
C GLU A 141 -30.31 -23.73 1.13
N TYR A 142 -29.37 -23.93 2.06
CA TYR A 142 -28.10 -23.22 2.14
C TYR A 142 -26.99 -23.86 1.28
N ALA A 143 -27.15 -25.11 0.81
CA ALA A 143 -26.08 -25.88 0.16
C ALA A 143 -25.50 -25.19 -1.08
N ARG A 144 -26.36 -24.48 -1.84
CA ARG A 144 -25.95 -23.67 -3.00
C ARG A 144 -25.03 -22.51 -2.65
N TYR A 145 -25.27 -21.85 -1.51
CA TYR A 145 -24.50 -20.69 -1.07
C TYR A 145 -23.15 -21.14 -0.51
N VAL A 146 -23.12 -22.23 0.28
CA VAL A 146 -21.86 -22.85 0.75
C VAL A 146 -21.02 -23.33 -0.44
N ALA A 147 -21.62 -23.98 -1.44
CA ALA A 147 -20.91 -24.41 -2.64
C ALA A 147 -20.36 -23.24 -3.48
N ALA A 148 -21.11 -22.15 -3.62
CA ALA A 148 -20.65 -20.96 -4.33
C ALA A 148 -19.53 -20.22 -3.57
N ALA A 149 -19.65 -20.06 -2.25
CA ALA A 149 -18.64 -19.43 -1.41
C ALA A 149 -17.30 -20.18 -1.42
N LEU A 150 -17.32 -21.51 -1.53
CA LEU A 150 -16.12 -22.33 -1.72
C LEU A 150 -15.53 -22.19 -3.14
N ASP A 151 -16.37 -22.05 -4.17
CA ASP A 151 -15.94 -21.86 -5.56
C ASP A 151 -15.32 -20.48 -5.80
N THR A 152 -15.79 -19.44 -5.11
CA THR A 152 -15.23 -18.08 -5.17
C THR A 152 -14.13 -17.83 -4.13
N SER A 153 -13.83 -18.82 -3.27
CA SER A 153 -12.89 -18.70 -2.14
C SER A 153 -13.30 -17.66 -1.08
N LEU A 154 -14.57 -17.23 -1.06
CA LEU A 154 -15.15 -16.38 -0.02
C LEU A 154 -15.13 -17.06 1.36
N ILE A 155 -15.17 -18.40 1.40
CA ILE A 155 -14.89 -19.19 2.61
C ILE A 155 -13.92 -20.34 2.31
N THR A 156 -13.15 -20.75 3.32
CA THR A 156 -12.25 -21.91 3.21
C THR A 156 -12.99 -23.24 3.41
N SER A 157 -12.35 -24.36 3.05
CA SER A 157 -12.87 -25.70 3.36
C SER A 157 -12.94 -26.00 4.86
N GLU A 158 -12.13 -25.35 5.71
CA GLU A 158 -12.23 -25.50 7.16
C GLU A 158 -13.41 -24.68 7.71
N THR A 159 -13.60 -23.45 7.22
CA THR A 159 -14.78 -22.61 7.51
C THR A 159 -16.07 -23.35 7.13
N ALA A 160 -16.13 -23.96 5.94
CA ALA A 160 -17.30 -24.74 5.52
C ALA A 160 -17.57 -26.00 6.39
N LYS A 161 -16.57 -26.52 7.10
CA LYS A 161 -16.79 -27.59 8.11
C LYS A 161 -17.42 -27.03 9.39
N LYS A 162 -16.99 -25.85 9.88
CA LYS A 162 -17.68 -25.13 10.98
C LYS A 162 -19.16 -24.91 10.65
N VAL A 163 -19.41 -24.44 9.42
CA VAL A 163 -20.77 -24.19 8.89
C VAL A 163 -21.65 -25.43 8.96
N VAL A 164 -21.16 -26.58 8.48
CA VAL A 164 -21.93 -27.83 8.45
C VAL A 164 -21.98 -28.55 9.81
N ALA A 165 -21.04 -28.25 10.72
CA ALA A 165 -21.10 -28.70 12.10
C ALA A 165 -22.13 -27.91 12.94
N GLU A 166 -22.64 -26.79 12.43
CA GLU A 166 -23.44 -25.82 13.18
C GLU A 166 -22.71 -25.32 14.44
N ASP A 167 -21.40 -25.09 14.32
CA ASP A 167 -20.60 -24.44 15.36
C ASP A 167 -21.12 -23.02 15.64
N ALA A 168 -20.79 -22.48 16.82
CA ALA A 168 -21.09 -21.08 17.12
C ALA A 168 -20.34 -20.14 16.15
N PHE A 169 -21.02 -19.10 15.69
CA PHE A 169 -20.42 -18.02 14.90
C PHE A 169 -19.77 -17.01 15.86
N THR A 170 -18.45 -16.82 15.77
CA THR A 170 -17.68 -15.99 16.70
C THR A 170 -17.33 -14.61 16.13
N ALA A 171 -16.80 -13.72 16.97
CA ALA A 171 -16.21 -12.45 16.54
C ALA A 171 -15.11 -12.63 15.49
N GLU A 172 -14.22 -13.61 15.66
CA GLU A 172 -13.16 -13.97 14.70
C GLU A 172 -13.76 -14.36 13.34
N ASP A 173 -14.83 -15.16 13.36
CA ASP A 173 -15.56 -15.59 12.16
C ASP A 173 -16.26 -14.43 11.44
N GLU A 174 -16.73 -13.43 12.18
CA GLU A 174 -17.30 -12.19 11.63
C GLU A 174 -16.22 -11.32 10.96
N ILE A 175 -15.07 -11.14 11.61
CA ILE A 175 -13.91 -10.40 11.07
C ILE A 175 -13.47 -11.00 9.73
N SER A 176 -13.15 -12.31 9.71
CA SER A 176 -12.69 -12.98 8.50
C SER A 176 -13.71 -12.91 7.37
N LEU A 177 -15.01 -13.02 7.66
CA LEU A 177 -16.05 -13.02 6.64
C LEU A 177 -16.29 -11.62 6.06
N LEU A 178 -16.26 -10.57 6.89
CA LEU A 178 -16.34 -9.18 6.42
C LEU A 178 -15.10 -8.80 5.59
N MET A 179 -13.90 -9.20 6.02
CA MET A 179 -12.69 -9.03 5.21
C MET A 179 -12.76 -9.79 3.89
N ALA A 180 -13.30 -11.02 3.86
CA ALA A 180 -13.47 -11.77 2.62
C ALA A 180 -14.43 -11.07 1.63
N ILE A 181 -15.51 -10.45 2.12
CA ILE A 181 -16.44 -9.64 1.30
C ILE A 181 -15.73 -8.39 0.76
N ALA A 182 -15.04 -7.64 1.62
CA ALA A 182 -14.28 -6.45 1.23
C ALA A 182 -13.21 -6.75 0.16
N ASN A 183 -12.53 -7.90 0.27
CA ASN A 183 -11.58 -8.38 -0.74
C ASN A 183 -12.28 -8.79 -2.04
N ALA A 184 -13.42 -9.49 -1.98
CA ALA A 184 -14.17 -9.93 -3.15
C ALA A 184 -14.70 -8.76 -4.00
N ASN A 185 -15.13 -7.68 -3.34
CA ASN A 185 -15.62 -6.46 -3.99
C ASN A 185 -14.50 -5.54 -4.50
N GLY A 186 -13.25 -5.75 -4.03
CA GLY A 186 -12.10 -4.92 -4.38
C GLY A 186 -11.99 -3.64 -3.55
N ASP A 187 -12.58 -3.62 -2.35
CA ASP A 187 -12.62 -2.48 -1.43
C ASP A 187 -11.60 -2.58 -0.27
N ALA A 188 -11.06 -3.77 -0.02
CA ALA A 188 -9.99 -4.02 0.96
C ALA A 188 -8.59 -3.55 0.46
N ARG A 189 -7.53 -3.94 1.18
CA ARG A 189 -6.12 -3.63 0.86
C ARG A 189 -5.82 -3.87 -0.62
N ASN A 190 -5.23 -2.89 -1.30
CA ASN A 190 -4.92 -2.91 -2.72
C ASN A 190 -3.39 -3.00 -2.91
N TYR A 191 -2.89 -4.20 -3.18
CA TYR A 191 -1.46 -4.48 -3.22
C TYR A 191 -1.11 -5.56 -4.25
N LEU A 192 0.14 -5.55 -4.69
CA LEU A 192 0.66 -6.47 -5.71
C LEU A 192 0.97 -7.85 -5.09
N GLY A 193 1.49 -7.87 -3.87
CA GLY A 193 1.85 -9.08 -3.14
C GLY A 193 2.76 -8.78 -1.97
N MET A 194 3.36 -9.82 -1.40
CA MET A 194 4.35 -9.70 -0.34
C MET A 194 5.74 -9.42 -0.93
N SER A 195 6.60 -8.71 -0.20
CA SER A 195 7.98 -8.38 -0.62
C SER A 195 8.86 -9.62 -0.85
N ASN A 196 8.47 -10.76 -0.27
CA ASN A 196 9.13 -12.06 -0.41
C ASN A 196 8.44 -13.01 -1.42
N ASP A 197 7.33 -12.61 -2.06
CA ASP A 197 6.64 -13.43 -3.05
C ASP A 197 7.56 -13.78 -4.24
N PRO A 198 7.62 -15.04 -4.71
CA PRO A 198 8.47 -15.43 -5.83
C PRO A 198 8.20 -14.67 -7.15
N ASP A 199 7.02 -14.06 -7.30
CA ASP A 199 6.59 -13.32 -8.49
C ASP A 199 6.55 -11.79 -8.32
N ILE A 200 6.89 -11.24 -7.13
CA ILE A 200 6.77 -9.81 -6.83
C ILE A 200 7.46 -8.92 -7.86
N TYR A 201 8.68 -9.29 -8.29
CA TYR A 201 9.45 -8.58 -9.31
C TYR A 201 8.71 -8.45 -10.64
N ALA A 202 7.99 -9.49 -11.06
CA ALA A 202 7.23 -9.48 -12.31
C ALA A 202 5.96 -8.63 -12.21
N LYS A 203 5.35 -8.55 -11.01
CA LYS A 203 4.20 -7.68 -10.73
C LYS A 203 4.61 -6.21 -10.65
N LEU A 204 5.74 -5.91 -10.00
CA LEU A 204 6.36 -4.58 -9.95
C LEU A 204 6.69 -4.05 -11.35
N ASP A 205 7.34 -4.87 -12.20
CA ASP A 205 7.57 -4.53 -13.61
C ASP A 205 6.24 -4.29 -14.36
N GLN A 206 5.20 -5.11 -14.14
CA GLN A 206 3.91 -4.94 -14.82
C GLN A 206 3.20 -3.64 -14.41
N ALA A 207 3.17 -3.32 -13.12
CA ALA A 207 2.63 -2.08 -12.61
C ALA A 207 3.39 -0.87 -13.18
N TRP A 208 4.71 -0.83 -13.02
CA TRP A 208 5.57 0.26 -13.51
C TRP A 208 5.45 0.49 -15.02
N ASN A 209 5.38 -0.56 -15.84
CA ASN A 209 5.22 -0.43 -17.30
C ASN A 209 3.82 0.07 -17.73
N SER A 210 2.84 0.16 -16.82
CA SER A 210 1.54 0.79 -17.06
C SER A 210 1.54 2.30 -16.76
N PHE A 211 2.55 2.80 -16.04
CA PHE A 211 2.59 4.19 -15.59
C PHE A 211 2.91 5.13 -16.75
N ILE A 212 2.06 6.14 -16.90
CA ILE A 212 2.13 7.20 -17.91
C ILE A 212 1.85 8.53 -17.23
N LEU A 213 2.25 9.64 -17.86
CA LEU A 213 1.79 10.96 -17.45
C LEU A 213 0.24 11.00 -17.47
N PHE A 214 -0.35 11.29 -16.31
CA PHE A 214 -1.76 11.64 -16.15
C PHE A 214 -1.89 13.09 -15.67
N ASP A 215 -3.07 13.67 -15.83
CA ASP A 215 -3.29 15.11 -15.63
C ASP A 215 -4.73 15.36 -15.14
N ASP A 216 -4.88 16.32 -14.23
CA ASP A 216 -6.15 16.93 -13.86
C ASP A 216 -6.00 18.43 -14.11
N SER A 217 -6.77 18.98 -15.05
CA SER A 217 -6.57 20.34 -15.51
C SER A 217 -6.88 21.42 -14.47
N LYS A 218 -7.67 21.09 -13.43
CA LYS A 218 -7.95 22.01 -12.32
C LYS A 218 -6.79 21.99 -11.33
N LEU A 219 -6.36 20.81 -10.90
CA LEU A 219 -5.23 20.67 -9.98
C LEU A 219 -3.89 21.11 -10.60
N ALA A 220 -3.70 20.90 -11.91
CA ALA A 220 -2.52 21.37 -12.62
C ALA A 220 -2.43 22.91 -12.67
N GLU A 221 -3.56 23.61 -12.81
CA GLU A 221 -3.60 25.07 -12.77
C GLU A 221 -3.31 25.58 -11.34
N ILE A 222 -3.95 24.99 -10.32
CA ILE A 222 -3.73 25.30 -8.90
C ILE A 222 -2.27 25.07 -8.51
N GLY A 223 -1.70 23.90 -8.83
CA GLY A 223 -0.32 23.56 -8.50
C GLY A 223 0.71 24.40 -9.26
N LYS A 224 0.44 24.73 -10.54
CA LYS A 224 1.27 25.70 -11.29
C LYS A 224 1.25 27.07 -10.62
N GLU A 225 0.08 27.57 -10.23
CA GLU A 225 -0.03 28.84 -9.51
C GLU A 225 0.68 28.80 -8.15
N ALA A 226 0.57 27.70 -7.40
CA ALA A 226 1.29 27.50 -6.14
C ALA A 226 2.82 27.61 -6.30
N VAL A 227 3.40 26.99 -7.34
CA VAL A 227 4.83 27.10 -7.65
C VAL A 227 5.19 28.51 -8.15
N GLN A 228 4.37 29.10 -9.02
CA GLN A 228 4.58 30.45 -9.56
C GLN A 228 4.58 31.53 -8.46
N ASN A 229 3.66 31.42 -7.51
CA ASN A 229 3.53 32.30 -6.35
C ASN A 229 4.50 31.96 -5.20
N LYS A 230 5.28 30.87 -5.33
CA LYS A 230 6.26 30.36 -4.34
C LYS A 230 5.60 30.01 -3.01
N VAL A 231 4.42 29.42 -3.09
CA VAL A 231 3.76 28.72 -1.98
C VAL A 231 4.47 27.39 -1.73
N THR A 232 4.92 26.73 -2.80
CA THR A 232 5.77 25.53 -2.77
C THR A 232 6.84 25.59 -3.88
N THR A 233 7.85 24.73 -3.81
CA THR A 233 8.83 24.48 -4.88
C THR A 233 8.38 23.39 -5.87
N GLY A 234 7.42 22.55 -5.46
CA GLY A 234 6.84 21.47 -6.24
C GLY A 234 5.70 20.74 -5.51
N TYR A 235 5.11 19.76 -6.18
CA TYR A 235 4.02 18.93 -5.66
C TYR A 235 3.97 17.58 -6.38
N GLY A 236 3.50 16.54 -5.71
CA GLY A 236 3.08 15.31 -6.37
C GLY A 236 1.64 15.44 -6.87
N LEU A 237 1.30 14.87 -8.03
CA LEU A 237 -0.07 14.56 -8.44
C LEU A 237 -0.27 13.04 -8.34
N LYS A 238 -1.29 12.62 -7.59
CA LYS A 238 -1.66 11.21 -7.35
C LYS A 238 -3.09 10.93 -7.83
N SER A 239 -3.46 9.64 -7.92
CA SER A 239 -4.85 9.19 -8.09
C SER A 239 -5.23 8.17 -7.01
N ALA A 240 -6.37 8.39 -6.36
CA ALA A 240 -6.91 7.52 -5.32
C ALA A 240 -7.23 6.10 -5.82
N ALA A 241 -7.36 5.89 -7.14
CA ALA A 241 -7.56 4.56 -7.73
C ALA A 241 -6.38 3.59 -7.51
N TYR A 242 -5.19 4.11 -7.16
CA TYR A 242 -4.03 3.30 -6.81
C TYR A 242 -3.79 3.18 -5.30
N SER A 243 -4.60 3.86 -4.47
CA SER A 243 -4.40 3.90 -3.03
C SER A 243 -4.18 2.50 -2.48
N ALA A 244 -3.09 2.31 -1.74
CA ALA A 244 -2.77 1.00 -1.16
C ALA A 244 -3.83 0.53 -0.15
N ARG A 245 -4.52 1.48 0.50
CA ARG A 245 -5.43 1.24 1.64
C ARG A 245 -4.77 0.30 2.64
N PHE A 246 -3.68 0.76 3.25
CA PHE A 246 -2.91 0.02 4.25
C PHE A 246 -3.11 0.63 5.63
N LEU A 247 -2.93 -0.16 6.68
CA LEU A 247 -3.02 0.31 8.08
C LEU A 247 -1.97 1.40 8.33
N PRO A 248 -2.37 2.64 8.72
CA PRO A 248 -1.44 3.74 8.95
C PRO A 248 -0.31 3.41 9.94
N GLU A 249 -0.65 2.68 11.00
CA GLU A 249 0.29 2.28 12.08
C GLU A 249 1.40 1.32 11.62
N LEU A 250 1.21 0.63 10.49
CA LEU A 250 2.15 -0.34 9.93
C LEU A 250 2.74 0.11 8.58
N THR A 251 2.49 1.36 8.15
CA THR A 251 2.80 1.78 6.78
C THR A 251 3.94 2.80 6.67
N LEU A 252 4.88 2.54 5.76
CA LEU A 252 5.81 3.55 5.23
C LEU A 252 5.61 3.76 3.73
N GLN A 253 5.53 5.03 3.34
CA GLN A 253 5.60 5.49 1.96
C GLN A 253 7.07 5.77 1.61
N TYR A 254 7.61 5.18 0.54
CA TYR A 254 8.96 5.45 0.02
C TYR A 254 8.93 5.96 -1.44
N GLY A 255 9.22 7.24 -1.63
CA GLY A 255 9.19 7.89 -2.95
C GLY A 255 10.50 7.70 -3.73
N HIS A 256 10.42 7.14 -4.94
CA HIS A 256 11.57 6.94 -5.82
C HIS A 256 11.13 6.80 -7.32
N SER A 257 12.08 6.72 -8.27
CA SER A 257 11.78 6.80 -9.72
C SER A 257 12.53 5.82 -10.65
N ASP A 258 13.16 4.78 -10.09
CA ASP A 258 13.77 3.69 -10.88
C ASP A 258 13.35 2.31 -10.37
N ILE A 259 12.65 1.54 -11.21
CA ILE A 259 12.11 0.21 -10.86
C ILE A 259 13.18 -0.81 -10.43
N LYS A 260 14.43 -0.69 -10.91
CA LYS A 260 15.53 -1.57 -10.49
C LYS A 260 15.94 -1.32 -9.05
N HIS A 261 15.70 -0.11 -8.53
CA HIS A 261 15.89 0.17 -7.11
C HIS A 261 14.88 -0.64 -6.29
N VAL A 262 13.59 -0.62 -6.65
CA VAL A 262 12.56 -1.42 -5.95
C VAL A 262 12.90 -2.90 -5.97
N HIS A 263 13.34 -3.44 -7.11
CA HIS A 263 13.74 -4.85 -7.21
C HIS A 263 14.88 -5.19 -6.24
N GLN A 264 15.87 -4.31 -6.10
CA GLN A 264 16.97 -4.53 -5.14
C GLN A 264 16.53 -4.28 -3.70
N LEU A 265 15.60 -3.37 -3.46
CA LEU A 265 15.00 -3.14 -2.14
C LEU A 265 14.18 -4.37 -1.67
N MET A 266 13.35 -4.99 -2.53
CA MET A 266 12.62 -6.22 -2.16
C MET A 266 13.59 -7.36 -1.80
N GLY A 267 14.63 -7.56 -2.61
CA GLY A 267 15.68 -8.53 -2.30
C GLY A 267 16.45 -8.23 -1.02
N LEU A 268 16.63 -6.94 -0.70
CA LEU A 268 17.29 -6.47 0.52
C LEU A 268 16.42 -6.70 1.76
N LEU A 269 15.14 -6.31 1.73
CA LEU A 269 14.20 -6.55 2.83
C LEU A 269 14.14 -8.05 3.17
N ASN A 270 13.97 -8.90 2.15
CA ASN A 270 14.00 -10.35 2.31
C ASN A 270 15.33 -10.86 2.91
N SER A 271 16.48 -10.30 2.50
CA SER A 271 17.79 -10.69 3.06
C SER A 271 17.97 -10.29 4.54
N GLU A 272 17.27 -9.26 4.98
CA GLU A 272 17.22 -8.81 6.38
C GLU A 272 16.06 -9.46 7.17
N ASN A 273 15.33 -10.41 6.56
CA ASN A 273 14.12 -11.07 7.09
C ASN A 273 12.98 -10.10 7.41
N ILE A 274 12.85 -9.02 6.64
CA ILE A 274 11.74 -8.06 6.71
C ILE A 274 10.74 -8.40 5.60
N THR A 275 9.48 -8.62 5.98
CA THR A 275 8.37 -8.83 5.05
C THR A 275 7.36 -7.69 5.16
N ALA A 276 6.76 -7.33 4.03
CA ALA A 276 5.70 -6.30 3.94
C ALA A 276 4.79 -6.59 2.75
N LYS A 277 3.53 -6.14 2.82
CA LYS A 277 2.64 -6.00 1.65
C LYS A 277 3.12 -4.82 0.82
N VAL A 278 3.14 -4.98 -0.50
CA VAL A 278 3.79 -4.03 -1.43
C VAL A 278 2.79 -3.47 -2.44
N GLN A 279 2.70 -2.15 -2.51
CA GLN A 279 1.99 -1.44 -3.57
C GLN A 279 2.89 -0.38 -4.23
N LEU A 280 2.70 -0.14 -5.53
CA LEU A 280 3.26 1.01 -6.24
C LEU A 280 2.13 1.98 -6.60
N GLU A 281 2.13 3.15 -5.97
CA GLU A 281 1.28 4.28 -6.38
C GLU A 281 2.01 5.12 -7.43
N PRO A 282 1.47 5.29 -8.66
CA PRO A 282 2.06 6.19 -9.64
C PRO A 282 1.86 7.65 -9.20
N LYS A 283 2.94 8.40 -9.25
CA LYS A 283 2.97 9.83 -8.92
C LYS A 283 3.55 10.59 -10.11
N ILE A 284 2.95 11.74 -10.45
CA ILE A 284 3.63 12.72 -11.28
C ILE A 284 4.25 13.74 -10.35
N SER A 285 5.58 13.85 -10.33
CA SER A 285 6.29 14.88 -9.57
C SER A 285 6.43 16.13 -10.43
N ILE A 286 5.83 17.24 -9.99
CA ILE A 286 5.85 18.54 -10.67
C ILE A 286 6.65 19.55 -9.88
N TYR A 287 7.69 20.13 -10.49
CA TYR A 287 8.59 21.08 -9.82
C TYR A 287 9.24 22.06 -10.80
N GLN A 288 9.77 23.17 -10.28
CA GLN A 288 10.43 24.17 -11.11
C GLN A 288 11.68 23.60 -11.83
N TYR A 289 11.72 23.72 -13.15
CA TYR A 289 12.93 23.48 -13.94
C TYR A 289 13.92 24.65 -13.78
N LEU A 290 15.18 24.33 -13.46
CA LEU A 290 16.24 25.33 -13.31
C LEU A 290 17.12 25.37 -14.57
N PRO A 291 17.28 26.52 -15.26
CA PRO A 291 18.07 26.63 -16.49
C PRO A 291 19.55 26.22 -16.36
N GLU A 292 20.11 26.25 -15.15
CA GLU A 292 21.46 25.71 -14.87
C GLU A 292 21.59 24.19 -15.06
N TRP A 293 20.47 23.44 -15.11
CA TRP A 293 20.48 21.99 -15.42
C TRP A 293 20.76 21.70 -16.90
N GLY A 294 20.63 22.69 -17.79
CA GLY A 294 20.99 22.58 -19.21
C GLY A 294 19.85 22.97 -20.16
N PRO A 295 19.89 22.50 -21.42
CA PRO A 295 18.75 22.64 -22.32
C PRO A 295 17.62 21.68 -21.91
N ILE A 296 16.37 22.11 -22.12
CA ILE A 296 15.20 21.26 -21.98
C ILE A 296 15.34 20.03 -22.92
N PRO A 297 15.23 18.79 -22.40
CA PRO A 297 15.31 17.59 -23.23
C PRO A 297 14.01 17.39 -24.04
N GLU A 298 14.05 16.51 -25.05
CA GLU A 298 12.84 16.09 -25.74
C GLU A 298 11.90 15.34 -24.78
N ALA A 299 10.60 15.64 -24.87
CA ALA A 299 9.58 15.00 -24.04
C ALA A 299 9.46 13.49 -24.33
N THR A 300 9.16 12.72 -23.29
CA THR A 300 8.94 11.27 -23.31
C THR A 300 7.60 10.95 -22.63
N PRO A 301 7.08 9.70 -22.73
CA PRO A 301 5.85 9.31 -22.03
C PRO A 301 5.89 9.43 -20.49
N THR A 302 7.08 9.60 -19.92
CA THR A 302 7.34 9.66 -18.47
C THR A 302 8.06 10.94 -18.02
N TYR A 303 8.37 11.85 -18.93
CA TYR A 303 9.08 13.09 -18.61
C TYR A 303 8.78 14.20 -19.64
N GLU A 304 8.33 15.36 -19.18
CA GLU A 304 8.23 16.56 -20.01
C GLU A 304 8.60 17.82 -19.21
N VAL A 305 8.91 18.92 -19.92
CA VAL A 305 9.04 20.26 -19.34
C VAL A 305 8.06 21.19 -20.05
N LYS A 306 7.16 21.81 -19.29
CA LYS A 306 6.19 22.80 -19.80
C LYS A 306 6.72 24.20 -19.53
N GLU A 307 6.90 24.99 -20.59
CA GLU A 307 7.32 26.38 -20.51
C GLU A 307 6.11 27.32 -20.41
N TYR A 308 6.19 28.27 -19.47
CA TYR A 308 5.27 29.38 -19.24
C TYR A 308 6.08 30.70 -19.25
N GLU A 309 5.43 31.87 -19.18
CA GLU A 309 6.09 33.17 -19.43
C GLU A 309 7.31 33.45 -18.54
N ASP A 310 7.23 33.18 -17.23
CA ASP A 310 8.29 33.38 -16.24
C ASP A 310 8.65 32.10 -15.45
N LEU A 311 8.18 30.92 -15.91
CA LEU A 311 8.27 29.65 -15.19
C LEU A 311 8.41 28.49 -16.18
N ALA A 312 9.23 27.50 -15.85
CA ALA A 312 9.22 26.20 -16.51
C ALA A 312 8.99 25.11 -15.45
N LEU A 313 8.10 24.16 -15.72
CA LEU A 313 7.76 23.06 -14.81
C LEU A 313 8.16 21.73 -15.43
N VAL A 314 8.93 20.93 -14.68
CA VAL A 314 9.12 19.50 -14.94
C VAL A 314 7.85 18.76 -14.58
N TYR A 315 7.49 17.75 -15.37
CA TYR A 315 6.53 16.71 -15.02
C TYR A 315 7.26 15.38 -15.20
N ALA A 316 7.48 14.63 -14.11
CA ALA A 316 8.19 13.35 -14.13
C ALA A 316 7.30 12.25 -13.54
N VAL A 317 7.17 11.12 -14.22
CA VAL A 317 6.56 9.90 -13.65
C VAL A 317 7.54 9.29 -12.66
N GLU A 318 7.08 9.16 -11.42
CA GLU A 318 7.74 8.51 -10.31
C GLU A 318 6.75 7.53 -9.67
N TYR A 319 7.16 6.89 -8.57
CA TYR A 319 6.26 6.15 -7.72
C TYR A 319 6.41 6.55 -6.25
N ASP A 320 5.37 6.26 -5.50
CA ASP A 320 5.43 6.03 -4.08
C ASP A 320 5.27 4.53 -3.84
N LEU A 321 6.25 3.92 -3.19
CA LEU A 321 6.23 2.52 -2.78
C LEU A 321 5.61 2.47 -1.38
N GLU A 322 4.38 2.00 -1.28
CA GLU A 322 3.72 1.80 0.00
C GLU A 322 4.07 0.40 0.52
N LEU A 323 4.45 0.32 1.80
CA LEU A 323 4.85 -0.90 2.50
C LEU A 323 4.08 -1.04 3.82
N GLU A 324 3.12 -1.97 3.90
CA GLU A 324 2.51 -2.39 5.17
C GLU A 324 3.32 -3.55 5.75
N PHE A 325 4.07 -3.31 6.81
CA PHE A 325 4.89 -4.33 7.48
C PHE A 325 4.02 -5.27 8.30
N ASP A 326 4.48 -6.51 8.50
CA ASP A 326 3.76 -7.48 9.33
C ASP A 326 3.75 -7.11 10.82
N ASN A 327 4.69 -6.27 11.27
CA ASN A 327 4.82 -5.81 12.65
C ASN A 327 5.62 -4.49 12.77
N LEU A 328 5.55 -3.85 13.94
CA LEU A 328 6.25 -2.58 14.22
C LEU A 328 7.77 -2.73 14.36
N GLU A 329 8.31 -3.91 14.70
CA GLU A 329 9.77 -4.11 14.80
C GLU A 329 10.41 -3.99 13.41
N ASP A 330 9.85 -4.66 12.41
CA ASP A 330 10.33 -4.63 11.03
C ASP A 330 10.12 -3.26 10.35
N MET A 331 8.99 -2.60 10.61
CA MET A 331 8.76 -1.21 10.19
C MET A 331 9.85 -0.27 10.73
N ASN A 332 10.20 -0.38 12.02
CA ASN A 332 11.25 0.44 12.63
C ASN A 332 12.65 0.11 12.08
N ARG A 333 12.93 -1.15 11.75
CA ARG A 333 14.21 -1.58 11.16
C ARG A 333 14.43 -1.06 9.73
N PHE A 334 13.38 -0.69 9.00
CA PHE A 334 13.47 -0.18 7.62
C PHE A 334 14.44 1.00 7.47
N ASP A 335 14.44 1.94 8.42
CA ASP A 335 15.30 3.12 8.40
C ASP A 335 16.80 2.76 8.46
N GLU A 336 17.19 1.80 9.32
CA GLU A 336 18.57 1.29 9.41
C GLU A 336 19.01 0.62 8.10
N VAL A 337 18.12 -0.15 7.49
CA VAL A 337 18.34 -0.81 6.19
C VAL A 337 18.57 0.24 5.09
N ILE A 338 17.75 1.29 5.01
CA ILE A 338 17.92 2.36 4.03
C ILE A 338 19.20 3.18 4.30
N LYS A 339 19.49 3.55 5.54
CA LYS A 339 20.72 4.27 5.93
C LYS A 339 21.99 3.47 5.58
N THR A 340 21.95 2.15 5.72
CA THR A 340 23.10 1.26 5.48
C THR A 340 23.32 0.97 4.00
N TYR A 341 22.27 0.66 3.25
CA TYR A 341 22.38 0.07 1.91
C TYR A 341 21.74 0.89 0.79
N ALA A 342 20.95 1.94 1.08
CA ALA A 342 20.24 2.72 0.06
C ALA A 342 20.49 4.25 0.11
N LYS A 343 21.28 4.74 1.08
CA LYS A 343 21.64 6.16 1.24
C LYS A 343 23.11 6.45 0.85
N LYS A 344 23.30 7.48 0.03
CA LYS A 344 24.61 8.12 -0.20
C LYS A 344 24.97 9.10 0.91
N ASN A 345 26.25 9.09 1.28
CA ASN A 345 26.90 9.88 2.31
C ASN A 345 28.32 10.25 1.85
N GLU A 346 28.97 11.18 2.55
CA GLU A 346 30.41 11.44 2.34
C GLU A 346 31.23 10.16 2.57
N GLY A 347 32.16 9.87 1.67
CA GLY A 347 32.97 8.65 1.66
C GLY A 347 32.34 7.42 0.98
N ASN A 348 31.07 7.45 0.55
CA ASN A 348 30.46 6.39 -0.28
C ASN A 348 29.86 6.91 -1.60
N GLU A 349 30.31 8.07 -2.10
CA GLU A 349 29.74 8.85 -3.21
C GLU A 349 29.59 8.02 -4.50
N GLU A 350 30.55 7.11 -4.73
CA GLU A 350 30.61 6.14 -5.83
C GLU A 350 29.56 5.00 -5.71
N ALA A 351 28.65 5.07 -4.73
CA ALA A 351 27.60 4.10 -4.41
C ALA A 351 28.08 2.65 -4.21
N LYS A 352 29.34 2.45 -3.82
CA LYS A 352 29.91 1.10 -3.63
C LYS A 352 29.34 0.44 -2.38
N GLY A 353 28.64 -0.67 -2.58
CA GLY A 353 27.94 -1.39 -1.52
C GLY A 353 26.51 -0.90 -1.29
N LEU A 354 26.04 0.09 -2.05
CA LEU A 354 24.65 0.53 -2.06
C LEU A 354 23.85 -0.15 -3.17
N ILE A 355 22.53 -0.21 -3.02
CA ILE A 355 21.62 -0.64 -4.08
C ILE A 355 21.53 0.41 -5.21
N TYR A 356 21.06 -0.04 -6.36
CA TYR A 356 21.04 0.74 -7.60
C TYR A 356 20.28 2.07 -7.44
N ALA A 357 20.77 3.13 -8.10
CA ALA A 357 20.19 4.47 -8.08
C ALA A 357 20.08 5.17 -6.71
N SER A 358 20.58 4.61 -5.60
CA SER A 358 20.59 5.20 -4.25
C SER A 358 20.80 6.72 -4.20
N TRP A 359 19.96 7.42 -3.43
CA TRP A 359 19.95 8.89 -3.31
C TRP A 359 20.77 9.38 -2.12
N TRP A 360 21.17 10.66 -2.18
CA TRP A 360 21.73 11.38 -1.03
C TRP A 360 20.66 11.63 0.04
N GLN A 361 19.49 12.08 -0.41
CA GLN A 361 18.28 12.25 0.38
C GLN A 361 17.22 11.22 -0.08
N PRO A 362 17.23 9.98 0.44
CA PRO A 362 16.10 9.05 0.26
C PRO A 362 14.86 9.61 0.97
N LEU A 363 13.70 9.52 0.32
CA LEU A 363 12.47 10.18 0.76
C LEU A 363 11.43 9.15 1.26
N TYR A 364 11.29 8.99 2.57
CA TYR A 364 10.22 8.15 3.16
C TYR A 364 9.51 8.85 4.30
N SER A 365 8.24 8.49 4.50
CA SER A 365 7.41 9.01 5.59
C SER A 365 6.30 8.04 6.00
N SER A 366 5.83 8.18 7.23
CA SER A 366 4.59 7.57 7.72
C SER A 366 3.59 8.65 8.14
N THR A 367 2.31 8.28 8.25
CA THR A 367 1.26 9.04 8.96
C THR A 367 1.15 8.63 10.45
N ARG A 368 1.81 7.54 10.85
CA ARG A 368 1.95 7.11 12.24
C ARG A 368 2.57 8.21 13.11
N THR A 369 2.04 8.43 14.31
CA THR A 369 2.34 9.63 15.13
C THR A 369 3.39 9.44 16.22
N ASP A 370 3.72 8.20 16.60
CA ASP A 370 4.73 7.86 17.60
C ASP A 370 6.06 7.37 16.96
N MET A 371 6.38 7.89 15.77
CA MET A 371 7.64 7.60 15.09
C MET A 371 8.86 8.11 15.90
N PRO A 372 10.03 7.45 15.83
CA PRO A 372 11.21 7.85 16.60
C PRO A 372 11.70 9.28 16.27
N GLU A 373 11.51 10.21 17.20
CA GLU A 373 11.89 11.65 17.08
C GLU A 373 13.38 11.89 16.74
N THR A 374 14.26 10.89 16.94
CA THR A 374 15.69 10.99 16.59
C THR A 374 15.97 10.81 15.09
N ASP A 375 15.06 10.16 14.37
CA ASP A 375 15.26 9.69 13.01
C ASP A 375 14.15 10.13 12.05
N TYR A 376 13.00 10.54 12.60
CA TYR A 376 11.83 11.07 11.90
C TYR A 376 11.40 12.43 12.45
N HIS A 377 10.96 13.30 11.54
CA HIS A 377 10.61 14.70 11.81
C HIS A 377 9.24 15.01 11.23
N GLN A 378 8.46 15.80 11.99
CA GLN A 378 7.12 16.23 11.62
C GLN A 378 7.15 17.15 10.39
N ILE A 379 6.30 16.85 9.42
CA ILE A 379 5.99 17.68 8.25
C ILE A 379 4.48 17.63 7.99
N TYR A 380 4.00 18.46 7.06
CA TYR A 380 2.62 18.42 6.60
C TYR A 380 2.54 18.23 5.09
N ASP A 381 1.60 17.38 4.66
CA ASP A 381 1.15 17.24 3.27
C ASP A 381 -0.14 18.03 3.10
N CYS A 382 -0.10 19.15 2.36
CA CYS A 382 -1.26 20.04 2.22
C CYS A 382 -2.14 19.62 1.04
N VAL A 383 -2.84 18.50 1.21
CA VAL A 383 -3.59 17.80 0.16
C VAL A 383 -4.73 18.67 -0.39
N ILE A 384 -4.84 18.73 -1.73
CA ILE A 384 -5.99 19.31 -2.43
C ILE A 384 -6.54 18.28 -3.42
N THR A 385 -7.80 17.89 -3.27
CA THR A 385 -8.43 16.80 -4.02
C THR A 385 -9.46 17.32 -5.02
N ASN A 386 -9.44 16.80 -6.24
CA ASN A 386 -10.48 16.99 -7.27
C ASN A 386 -10.90 15.62 -7.81
N ASP A 387 -12.15 15.22 -7.53
CA ASP A 387 -12.68 13.88 -7.82
C ASP A 387 -11.76 12.74 -7.34
N THR A 388 -11.08 12.04 -8.27
CA THR A 388 -10.17 10.92 -7.97
C THR A 388 -8.69 11.31 -7.90
N TYR A 389 -8.35 12.57 -8.19
CA TYR A 389 -6.97 13.07 -8.21
C TYR A 389 -6.70 13.99 -7.03
N SER A 390 -5.45 14.06 -6.60
CA SER A 390 -5.01 14.94 -5.51
C SER A 390 -3.60 15.47 -5.76
N ILE A 391 -3.34 16.71 -5.33
CA ILE A 391 -1.98 17.27 -5.27
C ILE A 391 -1.45 17.31 -3.84
N HIS A 392 -0.14 17.05 -3.73
CA HIS A 392 0.58 16.83 -2.48
C HIS A 392 1.81 17.77 -2.38
N PRO A 393 1.60 19.06 -2.05
CA PRO A 393 2.66 19.97 -1.65
C PRO A 393 3.03 19.77 -0.18
N PHE A 394 4.29 19.41 0.09
CA PHE A 394 4.81 19.27 1.45
C PHE A 394 5.29 20.62 2.03
N THR A 395 5.15 20.78 3.35
CA THR A 395 5.60 21.97 4.09
C THR A 395 6.10 21.62 5.49
N LEU A 396 6.97 22.48 6.04
CA LEU A 396 7.46 22.38 7.41
C LEU A 396 6.40 22.87 8.42
N PRO A 397 6.43 22.43 9.70
CA PRO A 397 5.45 22.82 10.70
C PRO A 397 5.29 24.33 10.90
N GLU A 398 6.38 25.11 10.82
CA GLU A 398 6.38 26.57 10.96
C GLU A 398 5.71 27.32 9.79
N ASP A 399 5.77 26.76 8.59
CA ASP A 399 5.24 27.37 7.36
C ASP A 399 3.81 26.90 7.04
N LYS A 400 3.35 25.82 7.69
CA LYS A 400 2.06 25.15 7.42
C LYS A 400 0.86 26.11 7.37
N ASP A 401 0.69 26.99 8.35
CA ASP A 401 -0.47 27.89 8.39
C ASP A 401 -0.44 28.91 7.22
N GLU A 402 0.75 29.43 6.85
CA GLU A 402 0.93 30.35 5.72
C GLU A 402 0.76 29.65 4.36
N VAL A 403 1.18 28.38 4.25
CA VAL A 403 0.98 27.55 3.06
C VAL A 403 -0.50 27.21 2.87
N VAL A 404 -1.20 26.77 3.92
CA VAL A 404 -2.63 26.45 3.86
C VAL A 404 -3.47 27.69 3.52
N GLU A 405 -3.17 28.86 4.09
CA GLU A 405 -3.86 30.11 3.74
C GLU A 405 -3.73 30.41 2.24
N LYS A 406 -2.51 30.44 1.70
CA LYS A 406 -2.27 30.74 0.27
C LYS A 406 -2.81 29.69 -0.68
N LEU A 407 -2.72 28.40 -0.33
CA LEU A 407 -3.32 27.32 -1.12
C LEU A 407 -4.85 27.48 -1.16
N THR A 408 -5.47 27.88 -0.04
CA THR A 408 -6.92 28.12 0.02
C THR A 408 -7.35 29.31 -0.85
N GLU A 409 -6.52 30.36 -0.96
CA GLU A 409 -6.82 31.50 -1.85
C GLU A 409 -6.88 31.10 -3.34
N ILE A 410 -6.11 30.10 -3.76
CA ILE A 410 -6.00 29.65 -5.16
C ILE A 410 -6.74 28.34 -5.47
N SER A 411 -7.30 27.64 -4.48
CA SER A 411 -7.89 26.29 -4.62
C SER A 411 -9.16 26.21 -5.48
N ASP A 412 -9.69 27.35 -5.95
CA ASP A 412 -10.97 27.46 -6.66
C ASP A 412 -12.11 26.69 -5.94
N GLY A 413 -12.19 26.88 -4.62
CA GLY A 413 -13.22 26.30 -3.77
C GLY A 413 -13.04 24.82 -3.40
N LEU A 414 -11.92 24.19 -3.77
CA LEU A 414 -11.52 22.90 -3.21
C LEU A 414 -11.00 23.09 -1.78
N GLU A 415 -11.19 22.06 -0.94
CA GLU A 415 -10.66 22.05 0.41
C GLU A 415 -9.15 21.77 0.41
N VAL A 416 -8.42 22.44 1.30
CA VAL A 416 -6.99 22.19 1.56
C VAL A 416 -6.88 21.48 2.90
N VAL A 417 -6.49 20.21 2.87
CA VAL A 417 -6.43 19.34 4.05
C VAL A 417 -4.97 19.12 4.43
N PRO A 418 -4.44 19.78 5.49
CA PRO A 418 -3.10 19.49 5.99
C PRO A 418 -3.09 18.15 6.74
N VAL A 419 -2.48 17.13 6.14
CA VAL A 419 -2.25 15.82 6.74
C VAL A 419 -0.88 15.83 7.43
N GLU A 420 -0.86 15.48 8.71
CA GLU A 420 0.38 15.32 9.48
C GLU A 420 1.15 14.07 9.03
N ARG A 421 2.46 14.19 8.84
CA ARG A 421 3.35 13.08 8.47
C ARG A 421 4.69 13.20 9.20
N PHE A 422 5.34 12.06 9.37
CA PHE A 422 6.68 11.96 9.96
C PHE A 422 7.63 11.42 8.91
N CYS A 423 8.56 12.25 8.45
CA CYS A 423 9.51 11.93 7.39
C CYS A 423 10.92 11.71 7.95
N ASN A 424 11.71 10.88 7.27
CA ASN A 424 13.07 10.60 7.71
C ASN A 424 13.97 11.86 7.64
N THR A 425 15.00 11.96 8.48
CA THR A 425 15.94 13.11 8.53
C THR A 425 16.44 13.56 7.15
N ALA A 426 16.69 12.63 6.22
CA ALA A 426 17.18 12.97 4.89
C ALA A 426 16.15 13.74 4.03
N PHE A 427 14.86 13.40 4.16
CA PHE A 427 13.76 14.15 3.53
C PHE A 427 13.52 15.48 4.25
N TYR A 428 13.57 15.49 5.57
CA TYR A 428 13.43 16.72 6.35
C TYR A 428 14.49 17.78 5.96
N ASN A 429 15.77 17.40 5.93
CA ASN A 429 16.87 18.29 5.48
C ASN A 429 16.66 18.80 4.04
N TYR A 430 16.08 17.98 3.15
CA TYR A 430 15.72 18.39 1.79
C TYR A 430 14.64 19.50 1.77
N LEU A 431 13.65 19.44 2.66
CA LEU A 431 12.60 20.46 2.78
C LEU A 431 13.11 21.76 3.39
N GLU A 432 14.00 21.70 4.40
CA GLU A 432 14.69 22.89 4.94
C GLU A 432 15.65 23.56 3.92
N GLY A 433 16.00 22.85 2.85
CA GLY A 433 17.04 23.27 1.90
C GLY A 433 18.44 23.28 2.53
N GLU A 434 18.65 22.44 3.54
CA GLU A 434 19.97 22.16 4.12
C GLU A 434 20.76 21.20 3.19
N ASP A 435 22.08 21.14 3.39
CA ASP A 435 22.96 20.29 2.56
C ASP A 435 22.78 18.80 2.91
N TYR A 436 23.33 17.90 2.10
CA TYR A 436 23.16 16.43 2.23
C TYR A 436 23.84 15.76 3.45
N GLN A 437 24.19 16.54 4.48
CA GLN A 437 25.00 16.15 5.64
C GLN A 437 24.16 15.63 6.81
#